data_AF-A0A969C5X3-F1
#
_entry.id   AF-A0A969C5X3-F1
#
_cell.length_a   1.000
_cell.length_b   1.000
_cell.length_c   1.000
_cell.angle_alpha   90.00
_cell.angle_beta   90.00
_cell.angle_gamma   90.00
#
_symmetry.space_group_name_H-M   'P 1'
#
loop_
_entity.id
_entity.type
_entity.pdbx_description
1 polymer ?
#
loop_
_entity_poly.entity_id
_entity_poly.type
_entity_poly.pdbx_seq_one_letter_code
_entity_poly.pdbx_strand_id
1 'polypeptide(L)'
;MTDVAAALAELIHARRIEPADTTTTPSYTRQLLDAGPDRCARKFGEEAIELVVASLAGATKIDGGNHIRMPLSKVEKDAVVSEAADVLYHLLVLLESRDVPWDDVTAKLASRMGTSGIAEKAARRTG
;
A
#
# COMPACT_ATOMS: atom_id res chain seq x y z
N MET A 1 18.37 -7.65 8.55
CA MET A 1 17.34 -8.23 7.66
C MET A 1 16.59 -7.04 7.09
N THR A 2 16.71 -6.79 5.78
CA THR A 2 15.99 -5.68 5.14
C THR A 2 14.51 -6.04 5.07
N ASP A 3 13.65 -5.09 5.44
CA ASP A 3 12.20 -5.23 5.25
C ASP A 3 11.87 -5.45 3.77
N VAL A 4 10.91 -6.33 3.46
CA VAL A 4 10.51 -6.67 2.09
C VAL A 4 10.02 -5.43 1.34
N ALA A 5 9.31 -4.53 2.01
CA ALA A 5 8.86 -3.28 1.40
C ALA A 5 10.03 -2.35 1.05
N ALA A 6 11.04 -2.26 1.91
CA ALA A 6 12.25 -1.50 1.63
C ALA A 6 13.04 -2.12 0.45
N ALA A 7 13.20 -3.44 0.43
CA ALA A 7 13.86 -4.12 -0.70
C ALA A 7 13.11 -3.91 -2.03
N LEU A 8 11.78 -3.87 -1.98
CA LEU A 8 10.94 -3.57 -3.15
C LEU A 8 11.08 -2.12 -3.61
N ALA A 9 11.14 -1.16 -2.68
CA ALA A 9 11.38 0.25 -3.00
C ALA A 9 12.72 0.45 -3.71
N GLU A 10 13.79 -0.20 -3.22
CA GLU A 10 15.11 -0.18 -3.87
C GLU A 10 15.07 -0.77 -5.29
N LEU A 11 14.35 -1.89 -5.48
CA LEU A 11 14.17 -2.49 -6.80
C LEU A 11 13.39 -1.57 -7.75
N ILE A 12 12.37 -0.87 -7.26
CA ILE A 12 11.59 0.10 -8.04
C ILE A 12 12.47 1.27 -8.45
N HIS A 13 13.28 1.81 -7.54
CA HIS A 13 14.24 2.87 -7.83
C HIS A 13 15.26 2.43 -8.88
N ALA A 14 15.83 1.22 -8.73
CA ALA A 14 16.77 0.66 -9.71
C ALA A 14 16.16 0.59 -11.12
N ARG A 15 14.88 0.20 -11.25
CA ARG A 15 14.17 0.19 -12.54
C ARG A 15 13.92 1.59 -13.12
N ARG A 16 13.81 2.63 -12.28
CA ARG A 16 13.68 4.02 -12.73
C ARG A 16 14.95 4.58 -13.35
N ILE A 17 16.11 4.17 -12.83
CA ILE A 17 17.41 4.68 -13.30
C ILE A 17 18.09 3.76 -14.32
N GLU A 18 17.51 2.59 -14.56
CA GLU A 18 17.97 1.66 -15.60
C GLU A 18 18.02 2.37 -16.96
N PRO A 19 19.14 2.30 -17.70
CA PRO A 19 19.26 2.88 -19.02
C PRO A 19 18.18 2.34 -19.96
N ALA A 20 17.61 3.21 -20.79
CA ALA A 20 16.70 2.77 -21.83
C ALA A 20 17.44 1.85 -22.82
N ASP A 21 16.96 0.61 -22.93
CA ASP A 21 17.38 -0.34 -23.95
C ASP A 21 16.29 -0.41 -25.02
N THR A 22 16.59 0.09 -26.21
CA THR A 22 15.63 0.11 -27.33
C THR A 22 15.42 -1.27 -27.97
N THR A 23 16.17 -2.29 -27.53
CA THR A 23 16.09 -3.65 -28.06
C THR A 23 15.22 -4.58 -27.22
N THR A 24 14.79 -4.15 -26.03
CA THR A 24 13.98 -4.95 -25.10
C THR A 24 12.74 -4.20 -24.64
N THR A 25 11.66 -4.95 -24.35
CA THR A 25 10.45 -4.37 -23.77
C THR A 25 10.73 -3.94 -22.33
N PRO A 26 10.47 -2.67 -21.95
CA PRO A 26 10.68 -2.22 -20.59
C PRO A 26 9.85 -3.00 -19.57
N SER A 27 10.38 -3.15 -18.35
CA SER A 27 9.61 -3.74 -17.24
C SER A 27 8.30 -3.00 -16.99
N TYR A 28 7.30 -3.68 -16.43
CA TYR A 28 6.01 -3.04 -16.11
C TYR A 28 6.16 -1.81 -15.20
N THR A 29 7.03 -1.88 -14.18
CA THR A 29 7.36 -0.74 -13.32
C THR A 29 7.92 0.43 -14.12
N ARG A 30 8.82 0.15 -15.06
CA ARG A 30 9.41 1.18 -15.92
C ARG A 30 8.34 1.86 -16.78
N GLN A 31 7.45 1.07 -17.38
CA GLN A 31 6.32 1.60 -18.16
C GLN A 31 5.40 2.51 -17.33
N LEU A 32 5.12 2.17 -16.07
CA LEU A 32 4.33 3.01 -15.17
C LEU A 32 5.02 4.35 -14.87
N LEU A 33 6.31 4.30 -14.54
CA LEU A 33 7.10 5.48 -14.21
C LEU A 33 7.27 6.40 -15.43
N ASP A 34 7.53 5.85 -16.62
CA ASP A 34 7.62 6.61 -17.87
C ASP A 34 6.27 7.23 -18.26
N ALA A 35 5.14 6.60 -17.90
CA ALA A 35 3.80 7.17 -18.10
C ALA A 35 3.45 8.30 -17.11
N GLY A 36 4.31 8.55 -16.12
CA GLY A 36 4.21 9.67 -15.20
C GLY A 36 3.27 9.46 -14.00
N PRO A 37 3.25 10.44 -13.07
CA PRO A 37 2.58 10.33 -11.79
C PRO A 37 1.05 10.14 -11.90
N ASP A 38 0.43 10.72 -12.93
CA ASP A 38 -1.02 10.58 -13.16
C ASP A 38 -1.42 9.12 -13.43
N ARG A 39 -0.62 8.38 -14.20
CA ARG A 39 -0.87 6.96 -14.45
C ARG A 39 -0.65 6.14 -13.19
N CYS A 40 0.42 6.43 -12.46
CA CYS A 40 0.74 5.76 -11.19
C CYS A 40 -0.38 5.96 -10.15
N ALA A 41 -0.90 7.19 -10.02
CA ALA A 41 -1.97 7.52 -9.09
C ALA A 41 -3.30 6.81 -9.45
N ARG A 42 -3.63 6.72 -10.74
CA ARG A 42 -4.81 5.97 -11.20
C ARG A 42 -4.70 4.48 -10.87
N LYS A 43 -3.54 3.87 -11.13
CA LYS A 43 -3.31 2.46 -10.78
C LYS A 43 -3.40 2.23 -9.28
N PHE A 44 -2.75 3.06 -8.46
CA PHE A 44 -2.92 2.99 -7.00
C PHE A 44 -4.40 3.07 -6.57
N GLY A 45 -5.17 3.97 -7.17
CA GLY A 45 -6.60 4.08 -6.90
C GLY A 45 -7.41 2.84 -7.29
N GLU A 46 -7.08 2.20 -8.41
CA GLU A 46 -7.68 0.94 -8.88
C GLU A 46 -7.47 -0.17 -7.85
N GLU A 47 -6.22 -0.46 -7.49
CA GLU A 47 -5.90 -1.52 -6.52
C GLU A 47 -6.50 -1.25 -5.14
N ALA A 48 -6.55 0.03 -4.72
CA ALA A 48 -7.17 0.41 -3.45
C ALA A 48 -8.68 0.10 -3.44
N ILE A 49 -9.37 0.30 -4.57
CA ILE A 49 -10.78 -0.07 -4.70
C ILE A 49 -10.95 -1.59 -4.80
N GLU A 50 -10.06 -2.30 -5.50
CA GLU A 50 -10.10 -3.76 -5.56
C GLU A 50 -9.89 -4.39 -4.17
N LEU A 51 -8.98 -3.85 -3.36
CA LEU A 51 -8.83 -4.25 -1.96
C LEU A 51 -10.09 -3.99 -1.13
N VAL A 52 -10.77 -2.85 -1.34
CA VAL A 52 -12.06 -2.57 -0.68
C VAL A 52 -13.10 -3.61 -1.09
N VAL A 53 -13.20 -3.93 -2.38
CA VAL A 53 -14.14 -4.93 -2.90
C VAL A 53 -13.84 -6.31 -2.32
N ALA A 54 -12.57 -6.75 -2.35
CA ALA A 54 -12.12 -8.02 -1.79
C ALA A 54 -12.40 -8.10 -0.28
N SER A 55 -12.27 -6.98 0.44
CA SER A 55 -12.54 -6.90 1.88
C SER A 55 -14.03 -6.93 2.23
N LEU A 56 -14.90 -6.47 1.32
CA LEU A 56 -16.36 -6.49 1.49
C LEU A 56 -16.96 -7.83 1.05
N ALA A 57 -16.28 -8.56 0.17
CA ALA A 57 -16.65 -9.92 -0.19
C ALA A 57 -16.62 -10.82 1.08
N GLY A 58 -17.78 -11.35 1.46
CA GLY A 58 -17.93 -12.24 2.60
C GLY A 58 -18.06 -11.57 3.99
N ALA A 59 -17.93 -10.25 4.10
CA ALA A 59 -17.77 -9.57 5.38
C ALA A 59 -19.05 -9.21 6.15
N THR A 60 -20.25 -9.48 5.64
CA THR A 60 -21.48 -8.99 6.30
C THR A 60 -22.65 -9.96 6.20
N LYS A 61 -22.97 -10.59 7.33
CA LYS A 61 -24.37 -10.83 7.70
C LYS A 61 -24.77 -9.72 8.67
N ILE A 62 -25.90 -9.08 8.37
CA ILE A 62 -26.57 -8.20 9.33
C ILE A 62 -27.50 -9.09 10.16
N ASP A 63 -27.23 -9.20 11.44
CA ASP A 63 -28.12 -9.84 12.41
C ASP A 63 -28.57 -8.78 13.41
N GLY A 64 -29.88 -8.48 13.41
CA GLY A 64 -30.45 -7.47 14.30
C GLY A 64 -29.84 -6.06 14.21
N GLY A 65 -29.19 -5.70 13.10
CA GLY A 65 -28.51 -4.40 12.93
C GLY A 65 -27.02 -4.38 13.32
N ASN A 66 -26.48 -5.50 13.81
CA ASN A 66 -25.06 -5.64 14.11
C ASN A 66 -24.29 -6.27 12.93
N HIS A 67 -23.09 -5.75 12.69
CA HIS A 67 -22.16 -6.33 11.71
C HIS A 67 -21.49 -7.54 12.35
N ILE A 68 -21.92 -8.75 11.95
CA ILE A 68 -21.22 -9.97 12.35
C ILE A 68 -20.05 -10.20 11.39
N ARG A 69 -18.83 -10.15 11.91
CA ARG A 69 -17.63 -10.53 11.16
C ARG A 69 -17.67 -12.03 10.90
N MET A 70 -18.06 -12.43 9.70
CA MET A 70 -17.90 -13.80 9.24
C MET A 70 -16.42 -14.04 8.91
N PRO A 71 -15.85 -15.20 9.25
CA PRO A 71 -14.51 -15.54 8.81
C PRO A 71 -14.49 -15.68 7.29
N LEU A 72 -13.52 -15.04 6.65
CA LEU A 72 -13.28 -15.21 5.22
C LEU A 72 -12.94 -16.68 4.91
N SER A 73 -13.48 -17.19 3.81
CA SER A 73 -13.01 -18.42 3.16
C SER A 73 -11.56 -18.27 2.70
N LYS A 74 -10.91 -19.37 2.31
CA LYS A 74 -9.52 -19.31 1.83
C LYS A 74 -9.39 -18.42 0.59
N VAL A 75 -10.32 -18.54 -0.36
CA VAL A 75 -10.31 -17.77 -1.61
C VAL A 75 -10.44 -16.26 -1.33
N GLU A 76 -11.35 -15.87 -0.43
CA GLU A 76 -11.51 -14.47 -0.05
C GLU A 76 -10.28 -13.92 0.68
N LYS A 77 -9.64 -14.71 1.55
CA LYS A 77 -8.38 -14.33 2.18
C LYS A 77 -7.27 -14.13 1.15
N ASP A 78 -7.13 -15.06 0.22
CA ASP A 78 -6.11 -14.99 -0.82
C ASP A 78 -6.33 -13.75 -1.70
N ALA A 79 -7.58 -13.40 -2.03
CA ALA A 79 -7.90 -12.17 -2.74
C ALA A 79 -7.47 -10.92 -1.93
N VAL A 80 -7.86 -10.81 -0.66
CA VAL A 80 -7.46 -9.67 0.20
C VAL A 80 -5.94 -9.54 0.29
N VAL A 81 -5.21 -10.66 0.39
CA VAL A 81 -3.74 -10.65 0.43
C VAL A 81 -3.14 -10.14 -0.89
N SER A 82 -3.64 -10.62 -2.03
CA SER A 82 -3.16 -10.17 -3.35
C SER A 82 -3.40 -8.68 -3.56
N GLU A 83 -4.64 -8.21 -3.35
CA GLU A 83 -4.97 -6.79 -3.55
C GLU A 83 -4.20 -5.89 -2.57
N ALA A 84 -3.96 -6.34 -1.34
CA ALA A 84 -3.14 -5.59 -0.39
C ALA A 84 -1.67 -5.50 -0.81
N ALA A 85 -1.14 -6.55 -1.45
CA ALA A 85 0.19 -6.54 -2.02
C ALA A 85 0.27 -5.59 -3.22
N ASP A 86 -0.73 -5.58 -4.09
CA ASP A 86 -0.79 -4.68 -5.25
C ASP A 86 -0.95 -3.21 -4.83
N VAL A 87 -1.75 -2.93 -3.79
CA VAL A 87 -1.82 -1.60 -3.15
C VAL A 87 -0.44 -1.15 -2.66
N LEU A 88 0.29 -2.01 -1.95
CA LEU A 88 1.63 -1.67 -1.45
C LEU A 88 2.61 -1.44 -2.60
N TYR A 89 2.62 -2.30 -3.61
CA TYR A 89 3.46 -2.15 -4.79
C TYR A 89 3.16 -0.83 -5.52
N HIS A 90 1.90 -0.56 -5.84
CA HIS A 90 1.50 0.65 -6.55
C HIS A 90 1.66 1.93 -5.72
N LEU A 91 1.57 1.84 -4.38
CA LEU A 91 1.96 2.94 -3.49
C LEU A 91 3.45 3.27 -3.64
N LEU A 92 4.34 2.27 -3.60
CA LEU A 92 5.78 2.48 -3.74
C LEU A 92 6.13 3.07 -5.12
N VAL A 93 5.51 2.58 -6.20
CA VAL A 93 5.69 3.14 -7.54
C VAL A 93 5.20 4.59 -7.63
N LEU A 94 4.05 4.90 -7.00
CA LEU A 94 3.54 6.27 -6.94
C LEU A 94 4.48 7.19 -6.18
N LEU A 95 5.01 6.76 -5.03
CA LEU A 95 5.98 7.53 -4.25
C LEU A 95 7.24 7.83 -5.07
N GLU A 96 7.80 6.81 -5.73
CA GLU A 96 8.96 6.97 -6.61
C GLU A 96 8.68 7.96 -7.76
N SER A 97 7.49 7.90 -8.39
CA SER A 97 7.09 8.84 -9.45
C SER A 97 6.98 10.30 -8.99
N ARG A 98 6.97 10.53 -7.68
CA ARG A 98 6.87 11.84 -7.02
C ARG A 98 8.14 12.23 -6.27
N ASP A 99 9.21 11.46 -6.41
CA ASP A 99 10.48 11.66 -5.69
C ASP A 99 10.30 11.66 -4.16
N VAL A 100 9.41 10.82 -3.64
CA VAL A 100 9.18 10.64 -2.20
C VAL A 100 9.80 9.32 -1.74
N PRO A 101 10.87 9.33 -0.93
CA PRO A 101 11.47 8.11 -0.40
C PRO A 101 10.52 7.30 0.50
N TRP A 102 10.61 5.97 0.44
CA TRP A 102 9.89 5.09 1.37
C TRP A 102 10.29 5.35 2.83
N ASP A 103 11.53 5.72 3.08
CA ASP A 103 12.05 6.06 4.41
C ASP A 103 11.33 7.26 5.04
N ASP A 104 10.91 8.25 4.24
CA ASP A 104 10.13 9.38 4.75
C ASP A 104 8.74 8.93 5.24
N VAL A 105 8.13 7.97 4.54
CA VAL A 105 6.83 7.40 4.92
C VAL A 105 6.97 6.55 6.18
N THR A 106 8.01 5.70 6.28
CA THR A 106 8.22 4.87 7.47
C THR A 106 8.61 5.69 8.69
N ALA A 107 9.44 6.74 8.53
CA ALA A 107 9.72 7.71 9.59
C ALA A 107 8.44 8.39 10.06
N LYS A 108 7.55 8.78 9.13
CA LYS A 108 6.24 9.34 9.49
C LYS A 108 5.37 8.33 10.25
N LEU A 109 5.34 7.06 9.84
CA LEU A 109 4.61 6.02 10.57
C LEU A 109 5.20 5.77 11.96
N ALA A 110 6.52 5.68 12.08
CA ALA A 110 7.22 5.51 13.36
C ALA A 110 6.89 6.64 14.34
N SER A 111 6.85 7.89 13.86
CA SER A 111 6.43 9.05 14.67
C SER A 111 5.01 8.89 15.26
N ARG A 112 4.11 8.20 14.53
CA ARG A 112 2.73 7.96 14.98
C ARG A 112 2.65 6.79 15.98
N MET A 113 3.51 5.78 15.83
CA MET A 113 3.53 4.62 16.74
C MET A 113 3.90 5.01 18.18
N GLY A 114 4.80 5.99 18.36
CA GLY A 114 5.18 6.53 19.67
C GLY A 114 4.10 7.38 20.36
N THR A 115 3.03 7.74 19.65
CA THR A 115 2.00 8.69 20.11
C THR A 115 0.65 8.00 20.31
N SER A 116 0.63 6.74 20.80
CA SER A 116 -0.65 6.10 21.11
C SER A 116 -1.43 6.96 22.11
N GLY A 117 -2.68 7.31 21.77
CA GLY A 117 -3.56 8.22 22.51
C GLY A 117 -3.92 7.80 23.94
N ILE A 118 -3.25 6.79 24.50
CA ILE A 118 -3.29 6.41 25.90
C ILE A 118 -2.45 7.40 26.74
N ALA A 119 -1.26 7.80 26.26
CA ALA A 119 -0.42 8.80 26.93
C ALA A 119 -1.07 10.20 26.86
N GLU A 120 -1.68 10.53 25.72
CA GLU A 120 -2.39 11.78 25.48
C GLU A 120 -3.69 11.91 26.32
N LYS A 121 -4.40 10.78 26.55
CA LYS A 121 -5.56 10.74 27.47
C LYS A 121 -5.16 10.78 28.95
N ALA A 122 -4.00 10.23 29.32
CA ALA A 122 -3.49 10.30 30.69
C ALA A 122 -3.06 11.72 31.08
N ALA A 123 -2.43 12.46 30.15
CA ALA A 123 -2.02 13.85 30.36
C ALA A 123 -3.22 14.81 30.53
N ARG A 124 -4.36 14.56 29.88
CA ARG A 124 -5.60 15.37 30.04
C ARG A 124 -6.36 15.13 31.35
N ARG A 125 -6.05 14.07 32.11
CA ARG A 125 -6.69 13.79 33.41
C ARG A 125 -5.90 14.33 34.60
N THR A 126 -4.73 14.90 34.35
CA THR A 126 -3.80 15.40 35.37
C THR A 126 -3.51 16.90 35.25
N GLY A 127 -4.10 17.58 34.26
CA GLY A 127 -4.19 19.05 34.19
C GLY A 127 -5.64 19.49 34.28
#